data_AF-A0A1I6Y8R6-F1
#
_entry.id   AF-A0A1I6Y8R6-F1
#
_cell.length_a   1.000
_cell.length_b   1.000
_cell.length_c   1.000
_cell.angle_alpha   90.00
_cell.angle_beta   90.00
_cell.angle_gamma   90.00
#
_symmetry.space_group_name_H-M   'P 1'
#
loop_
_entity.id
_entity.type
_entity.pdbx_description
1 polymer ?
#
loop_
_entity_poly.entity_id
_entity_poly.type
_entity_poly.pdbx_seq_one_letter_code
_entity_poly.pdbx_strand_id
1 'polypeptide(L)'
;MNPISLFCILAGVTLNAGAQLLLKAGTNAVGHFEFTRANILPIAFRLATQPPIIGGLACYVISVGVWVIGLSRVDVSIAYPMLSLGYVVNAFAAWYLFGEVMSVQKLVGIGVILIGVVVLARS
;
A
#
# COMPACT_ATOMS: atom_id res chain seq x y z
N MET A 1 -6.92 13.55 -18.37
CA MET A 1 -6.36 12.17 -18.33
C MET A 1 -7.21 11.25 -19.20
N ASN A 2 -6.58 10.37 -20.00
CA ASN A 2 -7.30 9.30 -20.69
C ASN A 2 -7.82 8.29 -19.64
N PRO A 3 -9.08 7.81 -19.72
CA PRO A 3 -9.66 6.82 -18.79
C PRO A 3 -8.80 5.55 -18.63
N ILE A 4 -8.08 5.14 -19.67
CA ILE A 4 -7.18 3.98 -19.61
C ILE A 4 -6.00 4.24 -18.64
N SER A 5 -5.40 5.43 -18.70
CA SER A 5 -4.30 5.79 -17.80
C SER A 5 -4.76 5.93 -16.34
N LEU A 6 -5.97 6.47 -16.14
CA LEU A 6 -6.61 6.56 -14.82
C LEU A 6 -6.81 5.16 -14.22
N PHE A 7 -7.35 4.24 -15.02
CA PHE A 7 -7.54 2.86 -14.62
C PHE A 7 -6.21 2.18 -14.26
N CYS A 8 -5.16 2.34 -15.08
CA CYS A 8 -3.84 1.79 -14.77
C CYS A 8 -3.30 2.32 -13.43
N ILE A 9 -3.36 3.63 -13.20
CA ILE A 9 -2.86 4.22 -11.94
C ILE A 9 -3.68 3.69 -10.76
N LEU A 10 -5.01 3.76 -10.80
CA LEU A 10 -5.86 3.30 -9.71
C LEU A 10 -5.71 1.80 -9.43
N ALA A 11 -5.60 0.97 -10.48
CA ALA A 11 -5.34 -0.45 -10.33
C ALA A 11 -3.97 -0.69 -9.68
N GLY A 12 -2.94 0.05 -10.12
CA GLY A 12 -1.60 0.01 -9.53
C GLY A 12 -1.62 0.38 -8.04
N VAL A 13 -2.29 1.48 -7.67
CA VAL A 13 -2.47 1.91 -6.27
C VAL A 13 -3.20 0.86 -5.45
N THR A 14 -4.29 0.29 -5.97
CA THR A 14 -5.11 -0.69 -5.24
C THR A 14 -4.36 -2.00 -5.04
N LEU A 15 -3.63 -2.47 -6.05
CA LEU A 15 -2.74 -3.61 -5.93
C LEU A 15 -1.63 -3.34 -4.90
N ASN A 16 -1.07 -2.12 -4.89
CA ASN A 16 -0.07 -1.72 -3.91
C ASN A 16 -0.64 -1.74 -2.48
N ALA A 17 -1.83 -1.19 -2.31
CA ALA A 17 -2.57 -1.19 -1.05
C ALA A 17 -2.80 -2.63 -0.55
N GLY A 18 -3.37 -3.49 -1.40
CA GLY A 18 -3.56 -4.91 -1.10
C GLY A 18 -2.26 -5.65 -0.77
N ALA A 19 -1.18 -5.37 -1.50
CA ALA A 19 0.14 -5.92 -1.21
C ALA A 19 0.62 -5.56 0.20
N GLN A 20 0.51 -4.28 0.59
CA GLN A 20 0.90 -3.84 1.93
C GLN A 20 0.05 -4.50 3.03
N LEU A 21 -1.26 -4.64 2.82
CA LEU A 21 -2.14 -5.33 3.76
C LEU A 21 -1.77 -6.81 3.90
N LEU A 22 -1.45 -7.49 2.80
CA LEU A 22 -1.02 -8.89 2.81
C LEU A 22 0.33 -9.08 3.53
N LEU A 23 1.28 -8.15 3.31
CA LEU A 23 2.55 -8.13 4.05
C LEU A 23 2.31 -7.89 5.55
N LYS A 24 1.38 -6.99 5.90
CA LYS A 24 0.98 -6.75 7.30
C LYS A 24 0.33 -8.00 7.92
N ALA A 25 -0.56 -8.67 7.19
CA ALA A 25 -1.17 -9.93 7.65
C ALA A 25 -0.11 -11.01 7.88
N GLY A 26 0.85 -11.13 6.97
CA GLY A 26 1.95 -12.09 7.07
C GLY A 26 2.87 -11.83 8.26
N THR A 27 3.26 -10.57 8.48
CA THR A 27 4.06 -10.18 9.65
C THR A 27 3.31 -10.39 10.96
N ASN A 28 2.02 -10.05 11.01
CA ASN A 28 1.17 -10.32 12.17
C ASN A 28 1.06 -11.84 12.48
N ALA A 29 1.03 -12.69 11.44
CA ALA A 29 0.96 -14.16 11.61
C ALA A 29 2.25 -14.77 12.18
N VAL A 30 3.42 -14.18 11.93
CA VAL A 30 4.68 -14.67 12.51
C VAL A 30 4.98 -14.07 13.89
N GLY A 31 4.41 -12.90 14.22
CA GLY A 31 4.51 -12.27 15.53
C GLY A 31 5.65 -11.23 15.64
N HIS A 32 5.82 -10.64 16.83
CA HIS A 32 6.88 -9.67 17.10
C HIS A 32 8.24 -10.37 17.22
N PHE A 33 9.21 -9.92 16.45
CA PHE A 33 10.57 -10.48 16.45
C PHE A 33 11.53 -9.63 17.28
N GLU A 34 12.23 -10.28 18.21
CA GLU A 34 13.47 -9.76 18.79
C GLU A 34 14.61 -10.06 17.80
N PHE A 35 15.09 -9.05 17.08
CA PHE A 35 16.20 -9.20 16.13
C PHE A 35 17.53 -9.46 16.85
N THR A 36 17.81 -10.72 17.19
CA THR A 36 19.13 -11.19 17.63
C THR A 36 19.90 -11.76 16.44
N ARG A 37 21.23 -11.55 16.34
CA ARG A 37 22.07 -12.03 15.22
C ARG A 37 21.91 -13.53 14.91
N ALA A 38 21.62 -14.35 15.92
CA ALA A 38 21.37 -15.79 15.78
C ALA A 38 20.01 -16.13 15.11
N ASN A 39 19.03 -15.22 15.17
CA ASN A 39 17.66 -15.48 14.75
C ASN A 39 17.29 -14.81 13.41
N ILE A 40 18.16 -13.99 12.82
CA ILE A 40 17.89 -13.28 11.56
C ILE A 40 17.57 -14.24 10.41
N LEU A 41 18.39 -15.27 10.20
CA LEU A 41 18.22 -16.22 9.10
C LEU A 41 16.95 -17.08 9.26
N PRO A 42 16.66 -17.66 10.44
CA PRO A 42 15.41 -18.39 10.68
C PRO A 42 14.16 -17.52 10.53
N ILE A 43 14.20 -16.27 11.01
CA ILE A 43 13.08 -15.32 10.90
C ILE A 43 12.82 -14.96 9.43
N ALA A 44 13.88 -14.65 8.68
CA ALA A 44 13.77 -14.36 7.26
C ALA A 44 13.15 -15.53 6.49
N PHE A 45 13.56 -16.77 6.76
CA PHE A 45 12.99 -17.95 6.11
C PHE A 45 11.52 -18.18 6.48
N ARG A 46 11.16 -17.96 7.76
CA ARG A 46 9.76 -18.03 8.21
C ARG A 46 8.89 -16.98 7.54
N LEU A 47 9.38 -15.73 7.43
CA LEU A 47 8.66 -14.67 6.73
C LEU A 47 8.54 -14.99 5.23
N ALA A 48 9.61 -15.45 4.59
CA ALA A 48 9.62 -15.78 3.17
C ALA A 48 8.67 -16.94 2.81
N THR A 49 8.39 -17.84 3.74
CA THR A 49 7.49 -18.99 3.55
C THR A 49 6.03 -18.71 3.93
N GLN A 50 5.72 -17.52 4.49
CA GLN A 50 4.34 -17.17 4.83
C GLN A 50 3.50 -16.90 3.57
N PRO A 51 2.36 -17.61 3.37
CA PRO A 51 1.51 -17.41 2.21
C PRO A 51 1.05 -15.95 2.00
N PRO A 52 0.66 -15.18 3.05
CA PRO A 52 0.32 -13.78 2.88
C PRO A 52 1.49 -12.92 2.39
N ILE A 53 2.72 -13.23 2.81
CA ILE A 53 3.91 -12.49 2.37
C ILE A 53 4.20 -12.76 0.91
N ILE A 54 4.15 -14.03 0.49
CA ILE A 54 4.34 -14.42 -0.91
C ILE A 54 3.26 -13.75 -1.79
N GLY A 55 2.00 -13.82 -1.38
CA GLY A 55 0.90 -13.16 -2.08
C GLY A 55 1.06 -11.65 -2.13
N GLY A 56 1.49 -11.03 -1.03
CA GLY A 56 1.78 -9.60 -0.96
C GLY A 56 2.91 -9.19 -1.91
N LEU A 57 4.02 -9.94 -1.92
CA LEU A 57 5.14 -9.70 -2.84
C LEU A 57 4.76 -9.90 -4.30
N ALA A 58 4.01 -10.95 -4.64
CA ALA A 58 3.52 -11.17 -5.99
C ALA A 58 2.62 -10.02 -6.45
N CYS A 59 1.68 -9.61 -5.59
CA CYS A 59 0.81 -8.45 -5.84
C CYS A 59 1.61 -7.16 -6.02
N TYR A 60 2.68 -6.98 -5.23
CA TYR A 60 3.57 -5.83 -5.32
C TYR A 60 4.33 -5.78 -6.65
N VAL A 61 4.86 -6.92 -7.11
CA VAL A 61 5.55 -7.00 -8.41
C VAL A 61 4.60 -6.64 -9.55
N ILE A 62 3.37 -7.16 -9.52
CA ILE A 62 2.35 -6.82 -10.53
C ILE A 62 1.98 -5.33 -10.44
N SER A 63 1.78 -4.82 -9.22
CA SER A 63 1.51 -3.40 -8.96
C SER A 63 2.56 -2.49 -9.58
N VAL A 64 3.85 -2.79 -9.38
CA VAL A 64 4.96 -2.02 -9.96
C VAL A 64 4.90 -2.06 -11.49
N GLY A 65 4.63 -3.22 -12.10
CA GLY A 65 4.48 -3.32 -13.56
C GLY A 65 3.37 -2.42 -14.10
N VAL A 66 2.19 -2.47 -13.48
CA VAL A 66 1.05 -1.61 -13.84
C VAL A 66 1.35 -0.13 -13.59
N TRP A 67 2.06 0.18 -12.50
CA TRP A 67 2.46 1.53 -12.14
C TRP A 67 3.42 2.15 -13.15
N VAL A 68 4.43 1.40 -13.60
CA VAL A 68 5.38 1.85 -14.64
C VAL A 68 4.64 2.19 -15.94
N ILE A 69 3.67 1.36 -16.34
CA ILE A 69 2.83 1.64 -17.51
C ILE A 69 2.01 2.93 -17.30
N GLY A 70 1.44 3.12 -16.11
CA GLY A 70 0.72 4.36 -15.77
C GLY A 70 1.60 5.61 -15.84
N LEU A 71 2.81 5.55 -15.27
CA LEU A 71 3.78 6.65 -15.28
C LEU A 71 4.27 6.98 -16.70
N SER A 72 4.32 6.00 -17.60
CA SER A 72 4.67 6.29 -19.00
C SER A 72 3.63 7.16 -19.73
N ARG A 73 2.44 7.34 -19.16
CA ARG A 73 1.28 8.00 -19.80
C ARG A 73 0.73 9.19 -19.03
N VAL A 74 1.24 9.47 -17.83
CA VAL A 74 0.75 10.51 -16.93
C VAL A 74 1.94 11.10 -16.21
N ASP A 75 1.94 12.43 -16.09
CA ASP A 75 2.98 13.12 -15.35
C ASP A 75 3.04 12.68 -13.89
N VAL A 76 4.26 12.60 -13.38
CA VAL A 76 4.56 12.19 -12.01
C VAL A 76 3.81 13.05 -10.99
N SER A 77 3.65 14.34 -11.28
CA SER A 77 2.89 15.32 -10.47
C SER A 77 1.42 14.97 -10.29
N ILE A 78 0.82 14.23 -11.23
CA ILE A 78 -0.58 13.78 -11.17
C ILE A 78 -0.67 12.38 -10.58
N ALA A 79 0.29 11.50 -10.87
CA ALA A 79 0.30 10.12 -10.38
C ALA A 79 0.50 10.01 -8.86
N TYR A 80 1.40 10.80 -8.27
CA TYR A 80 1.69 10.75 -6.83
C TYR A 80 0.48 11.11 -5.93
N PRO A 81 -0.33 12.14 -6.25
CA PRO A 81 -1.59 12.38 -5.56
C PRO A 81 -2.53 11.18 -5.55
N MET A 82 -2.60 10.44 -6.66
CA MET A 82 -3.43 9.23 -6.72
C MET A 82 -2.93 8.12 -5.80
N LEU A 83 -1.61 8.02 -5.59
CA LEU A 83 -1.02 7.09 -4.61
C LEU A 83 -1.54 7.36 -3.19
N SER A 84 -1.79 8.62 -2.86
CA SER A 84 -2.30 9.03 -1.54
C SER A 84 -3.70 8.46 -1.27
N LEU A 85 -4.50 8.19 -2.29
CA LEU A 85 -5.78 7.47 -2.13
C LEU A 85 -5.56 6.04 -1.61
N GLY A 86 -4.48 5.38 -2.03
CA GLY A 86 -4.09 4.07 -1.53
C GLY A 86 -3.78 4.09 -0.04
N TYR A 87 -3.17 5.16 0.46
CA TYR A 87 -2.95 5.35 1.90
C TYR A 87 -4.27 5.41 2.67
N VAL A 88 -5.25 6.16 2.15
CA VAL A 88 -6.58 6.25 2.76
C VAL A 88 -7.25 4.88 2.81
N VAL A 89 -7.26 4.15 1.68
CA VAL A 89 -7.81 2.79 1.61
C VAL A 89 -7.10 1.86 2.60
N ASN A 90 -5.77 1.91 2.67
CA ASN A 90 -4.99 1.10 3.60
C ASN A 90 -5.31 1.41 5.06
N ALA A 91 -5.45 2.68 5.42
CA ALA A 91 -5.77 3.07 6.80
C ALA A 91 -7.14 2.51 7.24
N PHE A 92 -8.16 2.65 6.39
CA PHE A 92 -9.49 2.09 6.68
C PHE A 92 -9.49 0.56 6.66
N ALA A 93 -8.82 -0.05 5.69
CA ALA A 93 -8.71 -1.51 5.61
C ALA A 93 -7.93 -2.09 6.79
N ALA A 94 -6.87 -1.43 7.27
CA ALA A 94 -6.13 -1.86 8.43
C ALA A 94 -6.94 -1.74 9.74
N TRP A 95 -7.74 -0.68 9.87
CA TRP A 95 -8.69 -0.56 10.98
C TRP A 95 -9.74 -1.69 10.95
N TYR A 96 -10.30 -1.99 9.77
CA TYR A 96 -11.34 -3.00 9.63
C TYR A 96 -10.80 -4.45 9.75
N LEU A 97 -9.69 -4.77 9.08
CA LEU A 97 -9.15 -6.13 8.96
C LEU A 97 -8.23 -6.50 10.13
N PHE A 98 -7.45 -5.55 10.66
CA PHE A 98 -6.47 -5.81 11.71
C PHE A 98 -6.85 -5.20 13.06
N GLY A 99 -7.97 -4.47 13.14
CA GLY A 99 -8.41 -3.81 14.37
C GLY A 99 -7.47 -2.69 14.81
N GLU A 100 -6.64 -2.13 13.92
CA GLU A 100 -5.72 -1.05 14.28
C GLU A 100 -6.48 0.18 14.78
N VAL A 101 -6.03 0.82 15.86
CA VAL A 101 -6.70 2.01 16.39
C VAL A 101 -6.72 3.14 15.34
N MET A 102 -7.93 3.53 14.97
CA MET A 102 -8.20 4.70 14.15
C MET A 102 -8.43 5.91 15.06
N SER A 103 -7.34 6.61 15.38
CA SER A 103 -7.41 7.80 16.23
C SER A 103 -8.04 8.98 15.47
N VAL A 104 -8.62 9.92 16.22
CA VAL A 104 -9.12 11.19 15.66
C VAL A 104 -8.01 11.93 14.91
N GLN A 105 -6.77 11.87 15.38
CA GLN A 105 -5.61 12.45 14.71
C GLN A 105 -5.36 11.82 13.32
N LYS A 106 -5.44 10.48 13.20
CA LYS A 106 -5.31 9.79 11.89
C LYS A 106 -6.42 10.23 10.93
N LEU A 107 -7.67 10.33 11.42
CA LEU A 107 -8.81 10.77 10.61
C LEU A 107 -8.64 12.21 10.12
N VAL A 108 -8.20 13.12 10.98
CA VAL A 108 -7.90 14.51 10.60
C VAL A 108 -6.77 14.56 9.56
N GLY A 109 -5.70 13.79 9.77
CA GLY A 109 -4.60 13.68 8.80
C GLY A 109 -5.05 13.15 7.43
N ILE A 110 -5.89 12.12 7.41
CA ILE A 110 -6.53 11.62 6.17
C ILE A 110 -7.33 12.72 5.50
N GLY A 111 -8.11 13.50 6.25
CA GLY A 111 -8.85 14.65 5.72
C GLY A 111 -7.94 15.68 5.05
N VAL A 112 -6.80 16.02 5.66
CA VAL A 112 -5.80 16.94 5.09
C VAL A 112 -5.19 16.38 3.80
N ILE A 113 -4.84 15.10 3.78
CA ILE A 113 -4.33 14.43 2.58
C ILE A 113 -5.35 14.50 1.44
N LEU A 114 -6.63 14.18 1.73
CA LEU A 114 -7.70 14.25 0.73
C LEU A 114 -7.88 15.66 0.16
N ILE A 115 -7.83 16.69 1.02
CA ILE A 115 -7.88 18.09 0.57
C ILE A 115 -6.69 18.39 -0.36
N GLY A 116 -5.48 17.99 0.02
CA GLY A 116 -4.28 18.17 -0.80
C GLY A 116 -4.39 17.49 -2.17
N VAL A 117 -4.94 16.26 -2.21
CA VAL A 117 -5.18 15.53 -3.46
C VAL A 117 -6.19 16.26 -4.34
N VAL A 118 -7.29 16.78 -3.77
CA VAL A 118 -8.31 17.53 -4.53
C VAL A 118 -7.73 18.82 -5.11
N VAL A 119 -6.89 19.53 -4.35
CA VAL A 119 -6.22 20.75 -4.83
C VAL A 119 -5.26 20.42 -5.98
N LEU A 120 -4.43 19.38 -5.84
CA LEU A 120 -3.50 18.99 -6.91
C LEU A 120 -4.23 18.46 -8.15
N ALA A 121 -5.32 17.71 -7.98
CA ALA A 121 -6.09 17.18 -9.10
C ALA A 121 -6.82 18.27 -9.92
N ARG A 122 -6.98 19.48 -9.36
CA ARG A 122 -7.60 20.64 -10.02
C ARG A 122 -6.58 21.65 -10.59
N SER A 123 -5.29 21.44 -10.36
CA SER A 123 -4.21 22.31 -10.82
C SER A 123 -3.60 21.83 -12.13
#